data_AF-A0A1X6ZGA4-F1
#
_entry.id   AF-A0A1X6ZGA4-F1
#
_cell.length_a   1.000
_cell.length_b   1.000
_cell.length_c   1.000
_cell.angle_alpha   90.00
_cell.angle_beta   90.00
_cell.angle_gamma   90.00
#
_symmetry.space_group_name_H-M   'P 1'
#
loop_
_entity.id
_entity.type
_entity.pdbx_description
1 polymer ?
#
loop_
_entity_poly.entity_id
_entity_poly.type
_entity_poly.pdbx_seq_one_letter_code
_entity_poly.pdbx_strand_id
1 'polypeptide(L)' 'MAKNEWILDVLSDLNAFAVENGLIALAEQLDDTKLIAAAEIASMKTEVRAPADGNKTRYEPGPGGLGKHQHA' A
#
# COMPACT_ATOMS: atom_id res chain seq x y z
N MET A 1 15.90 -7.48 4.94
CA MET A 1 15.31 -7.24 3.61
C MET A 1 13.81 -7.14 3.77
N ALA A 2 13.17 -6.11 3.23
CA ALA A 2 11.72 -6.07 3.23
C ALA A 2 11.17 -7.14 2.28
N LYS A 3 9.97 -7.63 2.57
CA LYS A 3 9.29 -8.62 1.73
C LYS A 3 9.25 -8.10 0.28
N ASN A 4 9.66 -8.96 -0.66
CA ASN A 4 9.68 -8.72 -2.10
C ASN A 4 10.79 -7.80 -2.66
N GLU A 5 11.67 -7.19 -1.86
CA GLU A 5 12.76 -6.36 -2.43
C GLU A 5 13.76 -7.15 -3.29
N TRP A 6 13.92 -8.45 -3.00
CA TRP A 6 14.83 -9.35 -3.72
C TRP A 6 14.53 -9.42 -5.23
N ILE A 7 13.29 -9.15 -5.65
CA ILE A 7 12.92 -9.19 -7.07
C ILE A 7 13.56 -8.06 -7.86
N LEU A 8 13.86 -6.92 -7.23
CA LEU A 8 14.49 -5.78 -7.90
C LEU A 8 15.93 -6.09 -8.31
N ASP A 9 16.63 -6.85 -7.48
CA ASP A 9 17.98 -7.33 -7.79
C ASP A 9 17.92 -8.32 -8.96
N VAL A 10 17.00 -9.30 -8.91
CA VAL A 10 16.81 -10.27 -10.01
C VAL A 10 16.46 -9.59 -11.33
N LEU A 11 15.55 -8.62 -11.32
CA LEU A 11 15.19 -7.87 -12.52
C LEU A 11 16.35 -7.01 -13.04
N SER A 12 17.24 -6.55 -12.17
CA SER A 12 18.46 -5.83 -12.57
C SER A 12 19.45 -6.77 -13.25
N ASP A 13 19.67 -7.97 -12.70
CA ASP A 13 20.53 -8.99 -13.30
C ASP A 13 20.02 -9.43 -14.67
N LEU A 14 18.71 -9.65 -14.80
CA LEU A 14 18.08 -10.01 -16.08
C LEU A 14 18.19 -8.90 -17.13
N ASN A 15 18.06 -7.63 -16.70
CA ASN A 15 18.21 -6.49 -17.61
C ASN A 15 19.67 -6.38 -18.10
N ALA A 16 20.66 -6.54 -17.20
CA ALA A 16 22.07 -6.57 -17.58
C ALA A 16 22.35 -7.70 -18.58
N PHE A 17 21.85 -8.91 -18.32
CA PHE A 17 21.95 -10.02 -19.27
C PHE A 17 21.31 -9.68 -20.63
N ALA A 18 20.13 -9.07 -20.64
CA ALA A 18 19.45 -8.69 -21.88
C ALA A 18 20.26 -7.66 -22.69
N VAL A 19 20.83 -6.64 -22.03
CA VAL A 19 21.68 -5.62 -22.65
C VAL A 19 22.94 -6.26 -23.24
N GLU A 20 23.65 -7.09 -22.47
CA GLU A 20 24.88 -7.76 -22.90
C GLU A 20 24.66 -8.68 -24.12
N ASN A 21 23.46 -9.25 -24.25
CA ASN A 21 23.10 -10.14 -25.35
C ASN A 21 22.36 -9.45 -26.50
N GLY A 22 22.24 -8.12 -26.49
CA GLY A 22 21.57 -7.36 -27.55
C GLY A 22 20.05 -7.59 -27.62
N LEU A 23 19.44 -8.09 -26.55
CA LEU A 23 18.00 -8.32 -26.43
C LEU A 23 17.29 -7.01 -26.02
N ILE A 24 17.39 -5.98 -26.85
CA ILE A 24 17.00 -4.60 -26.50
C ILE A 24 15.52 -4.49 -26.08
N ALA A 25 14.60 -5.11 -26.82
CA ALA A 25 13.17 -5.10 -26.47
C ALA A 25 12.89 -5.74 -25.10
N LEU A 26 13.65 -6.78 -24.74
CA LEU A 26 13.53 -7.42 -23.43
C LEU A 26 14.11 -6.50 -22.34
N ALA A 27 15.24 -5.84 -22.58
CA ALA A 27 15.82 -4.89 -21.65
C ALA A 27 14.84 -3.74 -21.34
N GLU A 28 14.21 -3.16 -22.37
CA GLU A 28 13.18 -2.11 -22.24
C GLU A 28 12.00 -2.60 -21.37
N GLN A 29 11.47 -3.78 -21.66
CA GLN A 29 10.39 -4.36 -20.86
C GLN A 29 10.80 -4.62 -19.40
N LEU A 30 12.04 -5.02 -19.17
CA LEU A 30 12.58 -5.24 -17.82
C LEU A 30 12.76 -3.93 -17.06
N ASP A 31 13.09 -2.83 -17.74
CA ASP A 31 13.12 -1.50 -17.13
C ASP A 31 11.73 -1.04 -16.67
N ASP A 32 10.72 -1.20 -17.53
CA ASP A 32 9.32 -0.90 -17.16
C ASP A 32 8.83 -1.79 -16.02
N THR A 33 9.18 -3.08 -16.05
CA THR A 33 8.81 -4.04 -15.01
C THR A 33 9.44 -3.67 -13.66
N LYS A 34 10.71 -3.22 -13.63
CA LYS A 34 11.37 -2.72 -12.41
C LYS A 34 10.63 -1.53 -11.81
N LEU A 35 10.17 -0.59 -12.63
CA LEU A 35 9.42 0.58 -12.17
C LEU A 35 8.08 0.19 -11.51
N ILE A 36 7.32 -0.69 -12.15
CA ILE A 36 6.04 -1.17 -11.61
C ILE A 36 6.28 -1.94 -10.30
N ALA A 37 7.24 -2.86 -10.28
CA ALA A 37 7.57 -3.62 -9.07
C ALA A 37 7.98 -2.72 -7.90
N ALA A 38 8.81 -1.70 -8.14
CA ALA A 38 9.20 -0.74 -7.12
C ALA A 38 8.01 0.03 -6.55
N ALA A 39 7.08 0.47 -7.42
CA ALA A 39 5.87 1.18 -7.01
C ALA A 39 4.95 0.29 -6.15
N GLU A 40 4.74 -0.97 -6.55
CA GLU A 40 3.92 -1.92 -5.78
C GLU A 40 4.54 -2.24 -4.41
N ILE A 41 5.86 -2.49 -4.36
CA ILE A 41 6.58 -2.74 -3.09
C ILE A 41 6.48 -1.53 -2.15
N ALA A 42 6.60 -0.32 -2.68
CA ALA A 42 6.45 0.91 -1.91
C ALA A 42 5.02 1.08 -1.37
N SER A 43 4.00 0.74 -2.17
CA SER A 43 2.59 0.77 -1.75
C SER A 43 2.32 -0.19 -0.59
N MET A 44 2.81 -1.43 -0.67
CA MET A 44 2.65 -2.43 0.40
C MET A 44 3.29 -1.99 1.73
N LYS A 45 4.39 -1.23 1.68
CA LYS A 45 5.02 -0.66 2.89
C LYS A 45 4.19 0.46 3.51
N THR A 46 3.41 1.17 2.69
CA THR A 46 2.56 2.28 3.11
C THR A 46 1.31 1.77 3.81
N GLU A 47 0.71 0.67 3.34
CA GLU A 47 -0.46 0.03 3.98
C GLU A 47 -0.17 -0.42 5.43
N VAL A 48 1.05 -0.90 5.71
CA VAL A 48 1.46 -1.33 7.07
C VAL A 48 1.64 -0.14 8.03
N ARG A 49 1.74 1.09 7.52
CA ARG A 49 2.02 2.31 8.31
C ARG A 49 0.82 3.23 8.50
N ALA A 50 -0.35 2.89 8.00
CA ALA A 50 -1.57 3.56 8.42
C ALA A 50 -2.03 2.94 9.75
N PRO A 51 -1.81 3.58 10.92
CA PRO A 51 -2.71 3.30 12.02
C PRO A 51 -4.09 3.70 11.49
N ALA A 52 -5.04 2.77 11.55
CA ALA A 52 -6.44 3.11 11.53
C ALA A 52 -6.71 3.97 12.77
N ASP A 53 -6.31 5.25 12.75
CA ASP A 53 -6.73 6.25 13.72
C ASP A 53 -8.16 6.66 13.37
N GLY A 54 -9.04 5.65 13.36
CA GLY A 54 -10.47 5.80 13.39
C GLY A 54 -10.87 6.11 14.83
N ASN A 55 -10.50 7.30 15.32
CA ASN A 55 -11.07 7.82 16.54
C ASN A 55 -11.77 9.16 16.27
N LYS A 56 -12.99 9.22 16.81
CA LYS A 56 -13.93 10.34 16.96
C LYS A 56 -14.86 10.49 15.73
N THR A 57 -16.11 10.06 15.79
CA THR A 57 -17.05 10.36 16.87
C THR A 57 -18.06 9.23 17.03
N ARG A 58 -17.96 8.53 18.16
CA ARG A 58 -19.07 7.78 18.75
C ARG A 58 -20.22 8.78 18.92
N TYR A 59 -21.28 8.64 18.12
CA TYR A 59 -22.54 9.29 18.40
C TYR A 59 -23.06 8.66 19.70
N GLU A 60 -22.77 9.32 20.82
CA GLU A 60 -23.38 9.06 22.12
C GLU A 60 -24.78 9.70 22.08
N PRO A 61 -25.89 8.93 22.07
CA PRO A 61 -27.19 9.49 22.42
C PRO A 61 -27.26 9.52 23.95
N GLY A 62 -26.66 10.55 24.56
CA GLY A 62 -26.81 10.89 25.97
C GLY A 62 -28.14 11.63 26.22
N PRO A 63 -28.69 11.54 27.44
CA PRO A 63 -30.12 11.35 27.69
C PRO A 63 -30.93 12.63 27.56
N GLY A 64 -31.81 12.68 26.55
CA GLY A 64 -32.90 13.66 26.47
C GLY A 64 -33.90 13.41 27.60
N GLY A 65 -34.14 14.44 28.41
CA GLY A 65 -34.74 14.33 29.74
C GLY A 65 -36.15 13.74 29.78
N LEU A 66 -36.36 12.91 30.80
CA LEU A 66 -37.68 12.46 31.22
C LEU A 66 -38.50 13.67 31.70
N GLY A 67 -39.45 14.08 30.84
CA GLY A 67 -40.57 14.93 31.19
C GLY A 67 -41.50 14.19 32.14
N LYS A 68 -41.64 14.75 33.34
CA LYS A 68 -42.59 14.34 34.37
C LYS A 68 -43.99 14.77 33.92
N HIS A 69 -44.88 13.80 33.73
CA HIS A 69 -46.32 14.02 33.61
C HIS A 69 -47.02 13.02 34.53
N GLN A 70 -47.19 13.40 35.79
CA GLN A 70 -48.17 12.76 36.67
C GLN A 70 -49.48 13.51 36.44
N HIS A 71 -50.48 12.81 35.91
CA HIS A 71 -51.83 13.31 35.77
C HIS A 71 -52.59 12.96 37.07
N ALA A 72 -53.28 13.95 37.61
CA ALA A 72 -54.22 13.84 38.72
C ALA A 72 -55.49 13.09 38.31
#